data_AF-A0A1E3GMQ9-F1
#
_entry.id   AF-A0A1E3GMQ9-F1
#
_cell.length_a   1.000
_cell.length_b   1.000
_cell.length_c   1.000
_cell.angle_alpha   90.00
_cell.angle_beta   90.00
_cell.angle_gamma   90.00
#
_symmetry.space_group_name_H-M   'P 1'
#
loop_
_entity.id
_entity.type
_entity.pdbx_description
1 polymer ?
#
loop_
_entity_poly.entity_id
_entity_poly.type
_entity_poly.pdbx_seq_one_letter_code
_entity_poly.pdbx_strand_id
1 'polypeptide(L)'
;MSTSNHSSDPLEEGKNSKSGIIWGGLLILFIIVLWLIYPFILGWISAEWPVNHLVQTGTTFGTFGDTYGALNTLFSGLAFGILILSLFLQGKELQAQRKELEAQRKEIKESNVIADKQREITEQQKDLNAQQFHNAQVQNFYNLFFRFLDEKKRKVEDLELTRESKARGNYVFEHFLKGALKPIQARFLYADHIASETAEEVELLFEDIISNGHSSSRNALLESEYFEYICFILRFIEEHKNLEITETAIKIFVSYQSINEMFCMFIISLEDEELQSYIKKYALLRKLNTYEGSNDHFMELIDKTVGAKAYTPESTLNKGR
;
A
#
# COMPACT_ATOMS: atom_id res chain seq x y z
N MET A 1 9.38 24.77 -19.79
CA MET A 1 10.66 24.96 -20.51
C MET A 1 10.63 24.02 -21.72
N SER A 2 10.95 24.59 -22.88
CA SER A 2 10.63 24.17 -24.26
C SER A 2 10.55 22.66 -24.59
N THR A 3 9.42 22.22 -25.14
CA THR A 3 9.30 21.00 -25.96
C THR A 3 9.40 21.40 -27.43
N SER A 4 10.56 21.22 -28.06
CA SER A 4 10.71 21.35 -29.51
C SER A 4 10.37 20.02 -30.18
N ASN A 5 9.12 19.89 -30.61
CA ASN A 5 8.68 18.89 -31.58
C ASN A 5 9.36 19.21 -32.92
N HIS A 6 10.31 18.39 -33.35
CA HIS A 6 10.81 18.41 -34.72
C HIS A 6 9.89 17.48 -35.54
N SER A 7 8.72 18.00 -35.91
CA SER A 7 7.88 17.38 -36.92
C SER A 7 8.55 17.59 -38.28
N SER A 8 9.21 16.56 -38.80
CA SER A 8 9.57 16.48 -40.21
C SER A 8 8.28 16.52 -41.03
N ASP A 9 8.11 17.61 -41.78
CA ASP A 9 6.94 17.96 -42.58
C ASP A 9 6.70 16.89 -43.67
N PRO A 10 5.52 16.24 -43.77
CA PRO A 10 5.22 15.21 -44.79
C PRO A 10 5.32 15.72 -46.23
N LEU A 11 5.44 17.04 -46.42
CA LEU A 11 5.55 17.70 -47.71
C LEU A 11 6.97 17.67 -48.29
N GLU A 12 8.02 17.39 -47.49
CA GLU A 12 9.40 17.29 -48.00
C GLU A 12 9.72 15.94 -48.66
N GLU A 13 9.22 14.82 -48.11
CA GLU A 13 9.48 13.49 -48.67
C GLU A 13 8.85 13.32 -50.07
N GLY A 14 7.67 13.91 -50.29
CA GLY A 14 6.99 13.90 -51.59
C GLY A 14 7.69 14.73 -52.68
N LYS A 15 8.55 15.68 -52.30
CA LYS A 15 9.28 16.56 -53.24
C LYS A 15 10.59 15.91 -53.71
N ASN A 16 11.27 15.17 -52.84
CA ASN A 16 12.50 14.43 -53.17
C ASN A 16 12.28 13.19 -54.04
N SER A 17 11.15 12.49 -53.87
CA SER A 17 10.79 11.37 -54.76
C SER A 17 10.46 11.84 -56.19
N LYS A 18 9.72 12.97 -56.32
CA LYS A 18 9.41 13.57 -57.62
C LYS A 18 10.64 14.14 -58.32
N SER A 19 11.59 14.72 -57.58
CA SER A 19 12.83 15.24 -58.17
C SER A 19 13.69 14.12 -58.76
N GLY A 20 13.83 12.98 -58.06
CA GLY A 20 14.58 11.82 -58.56
C GLY A 20 14.04 11.26 -59.88
N ILE A 21 12.71 11.18 -60.03
CA ILE A 21 12.06 10.71 -61.26
C ILE A 21 12.26 11.71 -62.42
N ILE A 22 12.19 13.01 -62.14
CA ILE A 22 12.40 14.07 -63.15
C ILE A 22 13.86 14.10 -63.62
N TRP A 23 14.82 14.00 -62.71
CA TRP A 23 16.25 13.93 -63.04
C TRP A 23 16.60 12.65 -63.80
N GLY A 24 15.99 11.51 -63.43
CA GLY A 24 16.12 10.25 -64.17
C GLY A 24 15.59 10.36 -65.61
N GLY A 25 14.42 10.98 -65.80
CA GLY A 25 13.84 11.21 -67.13
C GLY A 25 14.70 12.14 -68.01
N LEU A 26 15.26 13.21 -67.43
CA LEU A 26 16.18 14.12 -68.12
C LEU A 26 17.48 13.42 -68.54
N LEU A 27 18.01 12.52 -67.70
CA LEU A 27 19.24 11.77 -67.99
C LEU A 27 19.02 10.77 -69.14
N ILE A 28 17.85 10.11 -69.19
CA ILE A 28 17.46 9.25 -70.31
C ILE A 28 17.34 10.05 -71.61
N LEU A 29 16.68 11.21 -71.58
CA LEU A 29 16.55 12.10 -72.74
C LEU A 29 17.93 12.56 -73.24
N PHE A 30 18.82 12.92 -72.32
CA PHE A 30 20.20 13.30 -72.64
C PHE A 30 20.97 12.15 -73.32
N ILE A 31 20.85 10.92 -72.83
CA ILE A 31 21.47 9.74 -73.47
C ILE A 31 20.94 9.52 -74.89
N ILE A 32 19.63 9.70 -75.11
CA ILE A 32 19.01 9.59 -76.45
C ILE A 32 19.53 10.66 -77.39
N VAL A 33 19.63 11.92 -76.93
CA VAL A 33 20.19 13.02 -77.72
C VAL A 33 21.67 12.79 -78.04
N LEU A 34 22.45 12.29 -77.08
CA LEU A 34 23.86 11.93 -77.28
C LEU A 34 24.01 10.80 -78.32
N TRP A 35 23.12 9.81 -78.29
CA TRP A 35 23.07 8.71 -79.25
C TRP A 35 22.77 9.17 -80.69
N LEU A 36 21.90 10.19 -80.85
CA LEU A 36 21.56 10.81 -82.14
C LEU A 36 22.67 11.73 -82.69
N ILE A 37 23.41 12.42 -81.81
CA ILE A 37 24.46 13.38 -82.19
C ILE A 37 25.80 12.70 -82.48
N TYR A 38 26.12 11.58 -81.81
CA TYR A 38 27.35 10.81 -81.98
C TYR A 38 27.75 10.50 -83.45
N PRO A 39 26.86 10.06 -84.36
CA PRO A 39 27.23 9.80 -85.76
C PRO A 39 27.54 11.09 -86.53
N PHE A 40 26.92 12.21 -86.18
CA PHE A 40 27.20 13.52 -86.78
C PHE A 40 28.60 14.04 -86.39
N ILE A 41 29.01 13.83 -85.14
CA ILE A 41 30.34 14.25 -84.65
C ILE A 41 31.45 13.42 -85.31
N LEU A 42 31.26 12.10 -85.43
CA LEU A 42 32.23 11.22 -86.09
C LEU A 42 32.44 11.60 -87.56
N GLY A 43 31.37 11.89 -88.30
CA GLY A 43 31.46 12.36 -89.68
C GLY A 43 32.11 13.73 -89.85
N TRP A 44 32.14 14.56 -88.79
CA TRP A 44 32.82 15.85 -88.81
C TRP A 44 34.34 15.72 -88.55
N ILE A 45 34.74 14.77 -87.69
CA ILE A 45 36.15 14.52 -87.34
C ILE A 45 36.88 13.69 -88.41
N SER A 46 36.20 12.77 -89.10
CA SER A 46 36.81 11.93 -90.13
C SER A 46 36.95 12.61 -91.51
N ALA A 47 36.59 13.89 -91.64
CA ALA A 47 36.63 14.67 -92.89
C ALA A 47 36.02 13.97 -94.12
N GLU A 48 35.06 13.06 -93.90
CA GLU A 48 34.21 12.48 -94.93
C GLU A 48 32.77 12.59 -94.44
N TRP A 49 32.03 13.55 -95.00
CA TRP A 49 30.59 13.67 -94.80
C TRP A 49 29.89 12.95 -95.95
N PRO A 50 29.24 11.79 -95.77
CA PRO A 50 28.54 11.12 -96.85
C PRO A 50 27.06 11.55 -96.82
N VAL A 51 26.75 12.76 -97.28
CA VAL A 51 25.34 13.09 -97.59
C VAL A 51 24.93 12.68 -99.00
N ASN A 52 25.85 12.17 -99.81
CA ASN A 52 25.50 11.56 -101.07
C ASN A 52 25.93 10.10 -101.01
N HIS A 53 25.01 9.18 -100.72
CA HIS A 53 24.87 7.82 -101.28
C HIS A 53 23.82 7.04 -100.45
N LEU A 54 22.55 7.41 -100.59
CA LEU A 54 21.41 6.66 -100.03
C LEU A 54 21.10 5.35 -100.79
N VAL A 55 21.97 4.84 -101.64
CA VAL A 55 21.67 3.64 -102.44
C VAL A 55 22.94 2.83 -102.70
N GLN A 56 23.43 2.11 -101.70
CA GLN A 56 24.01 0.77 -101.90
C GLN A 56 24.06 0.00 -100.58
N THR A 57 23.24 -1.04 -100.54
CA THR A 57 22.87 -1.90 -99.43
C THR A 57 23.99 -2.84 -99.00
N GLY A 58 24.19 -2.96 -97.68
CA GLY A 58 24.74 -4.16 -97.04
C GLY A 58 26.03 -3.97 -96.24
N THR A 59 27.03 -3.29 -96.80
CA THR A 59 28.39 -3.23 -96.22
C THR A 59 28.64 -2.01 -95.34
N THR A 60 27.93 -0.90 -95.57
CA THR A 60 28.04 0.33 -94.77
C THR A 60 27.34 0.24 -93.41
N PHE A 61 26.28 -0.55 -93.28
CA PHE A 61 25.60 -0.75 -91.99
C PHE A 61 26.45 -1.49 -90.96
N GLY A 62 27.40 -2.33 -91.41
CA GLY A 62 28.37 -3.01 -90.54
C GLY A 62 29.37 -2.03 -89.89
N THR A 63 29.93 -1.10 -90.68
CA THR A 63 30.85 -0.06 -90.17
C THR A 63 30.14 1.02 -89.34
N PHE A 64 28.87 1.31 -89.63
CA PHE A 64 28.02 2.09 -88.72
C PHE A 64 27.76 1.37 -87.40
N GLY A 65 27.59 0.04 -87.40
CA GLY A 65 27.49 -0.75 -86.17
C GLY A 65 28.78 -0.73 -85.33
N ASP A 66 29.95 -0.81 -85.97
CA ASP A 66 31.26 -0.84 -85.30
C ASP A 66 31.57 0.46 -84.54
N THR A 67 31.10 1.62 -85.04
CA THR A 67 31.30 2.92 -84.38
C THR A 67 30.49 3.06 -83.09
N TYR A 68 29.33 2.43 -83.00
CA TYR A 68 28.55 2.33 -81.75
C TYR A 68 29.06 1.22 -80.82
N GLY A 69 29.88 0.28 -81.30
CA GLY A 69 30.49 -0.77 -80.48
C GLY A 69 31.35 -0.22 -79.35
N ALA A 70 32.21 0.76 -79.63
CA ALA A 70 33.04 1.43 -78.62
C ALA A 70 32.18 2.22 -77.60
N LEU A 71 31.12 2.89 -78.07
CA LEU A 71 30.20 3.66 -77.23
C LEU A 71 29.36 2.75 -76.31
N ASN A 72 28.80 1.66 -76.84
CA ASN A 72 28.05 0.67 -76.06
C ASN A 72 28.95 -0.06 -75.06
N THR A 73 30.21 -0.33 -75.42
CA THR A 73 31.19 -0.92 -74.50
C THR A 73 31.52 0.04 -73.36
N LEU A 74 31.67 1.34 -73.65
CA LEU A 74 31.88 2.37 -72.64
C LEU A 74 30.66 2.52 -71.70
N PHE A 75 29.44 2.55 -72.24
CA PHE A 75 28.22 2.59 -71.43
C PHE A 75 28.03 1.33 -70.59
N SER A 76 28.32 0.15 -71.15
CA SER A 76 28.26 -1.12 -70.40
C SER A 76 29.30 -1.15 -69.28
N GLY A 77 30.52 -0.66 -69.52
CA GLY A 77 31.56 -0.50 -68.51
C GLY A 77 31.19 0.52 -67.43
N LEU A 78 30.55 1.64 -67.81
CA LEU A 78 30.06 2.66 -66.87
C LEU A 78 28.91 2.14 -66.02
N ALA A 79 27.94 1.45 -66.62
CA ALA A 79 26.83 0.81 -65.90
C ALA A 79 27.34 -0.27 -64.94
N PHE A 80 28.33 -1.06 -65.36
CA PHE A 80 29.00 -2.03 -64.49
C PHE A 80 29.77 -1.35 -63.35
N GLY A 81 30.46 -0.24 -63.62
CA GLY A 81 31.13 0.57 -62.59
C GLY A 81 30.15 1.19 -61.58
N ILE A 82 29.02 1.71 -62.06
CA ILE A 82 27.93 2.20 -61.20
C ILE A 82 27.36 1.07 -60.35
N LEU A 83 27.15 -0.12 -60.93
CA LEU A 83 26.64 -1.29 -60.22
C LEU A 83 27.60 -1.74 -59.11
N ILE A 84 28.91 -1.77 -59.37
CA ILE A 84 29.93 -2.05 -58.36
C ILE A 84 29.90 -0.99 -57.24
N LEU A 85 29.81 0.29 -57.60
CA LEU A 85 29.72 1.37 -56.64
C LEU A 85 28.47 1.26 -55.76
N SER A 86 27.31 0.94 -56.35
CA SER A 86 26.06 0.69 -55.64
C SER A 86 26.16 -0.50 -54.70
N LEU A 87 26.78 -1.62 -55.11
CA LEU A 87 27.01 -2.77 -54.23
C LEU A 87 27.89 -2.39 -53.03
N PHE A 88 28.91 -1.56 -53.24
CA PHE A 88 29.77 -1.08 -52.17
C PHE A 88 29.01 -0.17 -51.18
N LEU A 89 28.16 0.73 -51.69
CA LEU A 89 27.28 1.57 -50.88
C LEU A 89 26.26 0.74 -50.08
N GLN A 90 25.59 -0.22 -50.71
CA GLN A 90 24.67 -1.15 -50.06
C GLN A 90 25.36 -1.95 -48.95
N GLY A 91 26.60 -2.39 -49.18
CA GLY A 91 27.41 -3.07 -48.15
C GLY A 91 27.69 -2.19 -46.92
N LYS A 92 27.99 -0.90 -47.14
CA LYS A 92 28.16 0.06 -46.05
C LYS A 92 26.86 0.32 -45.29
N GLU A 93 25.75 0.43 -46.00
CA GLU A 93 24.42 0.64 -45.41
C GLU A 93 23.98 -0.57 -44.56
N LEU A 94 24.18 -1.80 -45.06
CA LEU A 94 23.95 -3.02 -44.29
C LEU A 94 24.83 -3.08 -43.04
N GLN A 95 26.08 -2.64 -43.13
CA GLN A 95 26.97 -2.57 -41.97
C GLN A 95 26.48 -1.53 -40.94
N ALA A 96 25.99 -0.38 -41.40
CA ALA A 96 25.40 0.65 -40.53
C ALA A 96 24.11 0.13 -39.86
N GLN A 97 23.21 -0.51 -40.60
CA GLN A 97 21.99 -1.14 -40.08
C GLN A 97 22.30 -2.21 -39.04
N ARG A 98 23.33 -3.05 -39.25
CA ARG A 98 23.75 -4.04 -38.26
C ARG A 98 24.21 -3.40 -36.95
N LYS A 99 25.00 -2.33 -37.03
CA LYS A 99 25.44 -1.58 -35.84
C LYS A 99 24.26 -0.96 -35.09
N GLU A 100 23.29 -0.40 -35.81
CA GLU A 100 22.08 0.17 -35.21
C GLU A 100 21.23 -0.90 -34.52
N LEU A 101 21.03 -2.07 -35.16
CA LEU A 101 20.34 -3.20 -34.56
C LEU A 101 21.05 -3.73 -33.31
N GLU A 102 22.39 -3.77 -33.31
CA GLU A 102 23.18 -4.13 -32.13
C GLU A 102 22.99 -3.11 -31.00
N ALA A 103 22.98 -1.81 -31.31
CA ALA A 103 22.72 -0.75 -30.33
C ALA A 103 21.30 -0.84 -29.75
N GLN A 104 20.27 -1.01 -30.61
CA GLN A 104 18.88 -1.19 -30.17
C GLN A 104 18.72 -2.42 -29.28
N ARG A 105 19.36 -3.56 -29.63
CA ARG A 105 19.34 -4.76 -28.80
C ARG A 105 19.94 -4.52 -27.42
N LYS A 106 21.02 -3.73 -27.34
CA LYS A 106 21.64 -3.36 -26.08
C LYS A 106 20.72 -2.48 -25.23
N GLU A 107 20.10 -1.46 -25.82
CA GLU A 107 19.14 -0.60 -25.12
C GLU A 107 17.92 -1.39 -24.62
N ILE A 108 17.36 -2.29 -25.42
CA ILE A 108 16.26 -3.17 -24.99
C ILE A 108 16.69 -4.04 -23.81
N LYS A 109 17.91 -4.59 -23.85
CA LYS A 109 18.43 -5.40 -22.75
C LYS A 109 18.59 -4.58 -21.47
N GLU A 110 19.13 -3.37 -21.56
CA GLU A 110 19.25 -2.46 -20.42
C GLU A 110 17.88 -2.04 -19.88
N SER A 111 16.93 -1.74 -20.76
CA SER A 111 15.54 -1.42 -20.43
C SER A 111 14.85 -2.58 -19.70
N ASN A 112 15.02 -3.83 -20.16
CA ASN A 112 14.48 -5.00 -19.48
C ASN A 112 15.07 -5.18 -18.07
N VAL A 113 16.38 -4.98 -17.90
CA VAL A 113 17.01 -5.04 -16.57
C VAL A 113 16.48 -3.95 -15.64
N ILE A 114 16.25 -2.74 -16.15
CA ILE A 114 15.64 -1.65 -15.38
C ILE A 114 14.19 -2.01 -15.00
N ALA A 115 13.41 -2.55 -15.94
CA ALA A 115 12.04 -2.99 -15.69
C ALA A 115 11.97 -4.10 -14.64
N ASP A 116 12.90 -5.07 -14.68
CA ASP A 116 12.97 -6.13 -13.68
C ASP A 116 13.31 -5.60 -12.29
N LYS A 117 14.30 -4.68 -12.18
CA LYS A 117 14.61 -3.99 -10.92
C LYS A 117 13.42 -3.18 -10.40
N GLN A 118 12.67 -2.52 -11.28
CA GLN A 118 11.50 -1.74 -10.89
C GLN A 118 10.39 -2.64 -10.36
N ARG A 119 10.20 -3.84 -10.96
CA ARG A 119 9.25 -4.84 -10.46
C ARG A 119 9.63 -5.31 -9.06
N GLU A 120 10.90 -5.64 -8.85
CA GLU A 120 11.42 -6.05 -7.54
C GLU A 120 11.20 -4.96 -6.47
N ILE A 121 11.54 -3.70 -6.78
CA ILE A 121 11.29 -2.57 -5.87
C ILE A 121 9.80 -2.41 -5.57
N THR A 122 8.95 -2.53 -6.59
CA THR A 122 7.50 -2.41 -6.43
C THR A 122 6.94 -3.53 -5.55
N GLU A 123 7.45 -4.75 -5.68
CA GLU A 123 7.07 -5.88 -4.82
C GLU A 123 7.49 -5.64 -3.37
N GLN A 124 8.74 -5.24 -3.14
CA GLN A 124 9.22 -4.88 -1.79
C GLN A 124 8.41 -3.73 -1.17
N GLN A 125 8.01 -2.74 -1.96
CA GLN A 125 7.20 -1.62 -1.50
C GLN A 125 5.79 -2.03 -1.09
N LYS A 126 5.20 -3.09 -1.67
CA LYS A 126 3.87 -3.57 -1.25
C LYS A 126 3.89 -4.03 0.20
N ASP A 127 4.89 -4.83 0.57
CA ASP A 127 5.02 -5.34 1.94
C ASP A 127 5.33 -4.21 2.93
N LEU A 128 6.24 -3.30 2.56
CA LEU A 128 6.55 -2.14 3.38
C LEU A 128 5.34 -1.22 3.56
N ASN A 129 4.54 -0.98 2.52
CA ASN A 129 3.32 -0.17 2.60
C ASN A 129 2.26 -0.84 3.49
N ALA A 130 2.09 -2.16 3.38
CA ALA A 130 1.17 -2.91 4.24
C ALA A 130 1.61 -2.84 5.72
N GLN A 131 2.91 -2.99 5.99
CA GLN A 131 3.48 -2.84 7.33
C GLN A 131 3.31 -1.40 7.85
N GLN A 132 3.58 -0.39 7.04
CA GLN A 132 3.40 1.02 7.44
C GLN A 132 1.94 1.34 7.73
N PHE A 133 1.01 0.82 6.93
CA PHE A 133 -0.42 0.99 7.16
C PHE A 133 -0.84 0.35 8.48
N HIS A 134 -0.42 -0.88 8.74
CA HIS A 134 -0.67 -1.56 10.01
C HIS A 134 -0.07 -0.79 11.20
N ASN A 135 1.19 -0.36 11.10
CA ASN A 135 1.86 0.43 12.14
C ASN A 135 1.14 1.76 12.39
N ALA A 136 0.63 2.43 11.35
CA ALA A 136 -0.14 3.66 11.49
C ALA A 136 -1.47 3.42 12.23
N GLN A 137 -2.16 2.31 11.96
CA GLN A 137 -3.36 1.92 12.70
C GLN A 137 -3.05 1.66 14.18
N VAL A 138 -1.98 0.93 14.49
CA VAL A 138 -1.52 0.66 15.86
C VAL A 138 -1.19 1.97 16.59
N GLN A 139 -0.47 2.89 15.95
CA GLN A 139 -0.15 4.21 16.52
C GLN A 139 -1.43 5.03 16.77
N ASN A 140 -2.35 5.06 15.81
CA ASN A 140 -3.62 5.78 15.97
C ASN A 140 -4.44 5.24 17.14
N PHE A 141 -4.54 3.91 17.25
CA PHE A 141 -5.18 3.25 18.37
C PHE A 141 -4.59 3.71 19.70
N TYR A 142 -3.27 3.61 19.89
CA TYR A 142 -2.66 3.98 21.17
C TYR A 142 -2.85 5.46 21.49
N ASN A 143 -2.79 6.34 20.49
CA ASN A 143 -3.05 7.76 20.67
C ASN A 143 -4.48 8.03 21.18
N LEU A 144 -5.50 7.34 20.66
CA LEU A 144 -6.88 7.48 21.14
C LEU A 144 -7.08 6.80 22.49
N PHE A 145 -6.53 5.59 22.66
CA PHE A 145 -6.61 4.82 23.88
C PHE A 145 -6.06 5.59 25.08
N PHE A 146 -4.86 6.19 24.96
CA PHE A 146 -4.29 7.00 26.04
C PHE A 146 -5.13 8.24 26.33
N ARG A 147 -5.73 8.89 25.31
CA ARG A 147 -6.67 10.00 25.56
C ARG A 147 -7.91 9.55 26.32
N PHE A 148 -8.42 8.35 26.06
CA PHE A 148 -9.54 7.81 26.83
C PHE A 148 -9.15 7.47 28.26
N LEU A 149 -7.93 6.98 28.50
CA LEU A 149 -7.42 6.79 29.86
C LEU A 149 -7.23 8.11 30.60
N ASP A 150 -6.78 9.17 29.92
CA ASP A 150 -6.67 10.51 30.50
C ASP A 150 -8.05 11.09 30.84
N GLU A 151 -9.03 10.90 29.96
CA GLU A 151 -10.42 11.30 30.22
C GLU A 151 -11.04 10.49 31.35
N LYS A 152 -10.75 9.19 31.47
CA LYS A 152 -11.15 8.37 32.62
C LYS A 152 -10.61 9.00 33.91
N LYS A 153 -9.34 9.39 33.92
CA LYS A 153 -8.71 10.01 35.08
C LYS A 153 -9.39 11.35 35.44
N ARG A 154 -9.71 12.18 34.45
CA ARG A 154 -10.48 13.42 34.67
C ARG A 154 -11.87 13.14 35.26
N LYS A 155 -12.61 12.18 34.68
CA LYS A 155 -13.90 11.73 35.23
C LYS A 155 -13.79 11.32 36.69
N VAL A 156 -12.74 10.59 37.07
CA VAL A 156 -12.47 10.26 38.48
C VAL A 156 -12.21 11.52 39.31
N GLU A 157 -11.34 12.43 38.86
CA GLU A 157 -11.03 13.67 39.58
C GLU A 157 -12.27 14.55 39.81
N ASP A 158 -13.21 14.52 38.87
CA ASP A 158 -14.49 15.24 38.90
C ASP A 158 -15.58 14.54 39.73
N LEU A 159 -15.36 13.30 40.19
CA LEU A 159 -16.30 12.62 41.09
C LEU A 159 -16.32 13.33 42.44
N GLU A 160 -17.50 13.74 42.88
CA GLU A 160 -17.71 14.37 44.18
C GLU A 160 -18.94 13.78 44.88
N LEU A 161 -18.81 13.50 46.19
CA LEU A 161 -19.96 13.05 47.00
C LEU A 161 -20.97 14.19 47.22
N THR A 162 -20.47 15.40 47.46
CA THR A 162 -21.31 16.57 47.70
C THR A 162 -20.64 17.78 47.08
N ARG A 163 -21.44 18.72 46.53
CA ARG A 163 -20.94 19.96 45.91
C ARG A 163 -20.14 20.86 46.86
N GLU A 164 -20.22 20.62 48.17
CA GLU A 164 -19.54 21.38 49.21
C GLU A 164 -18.42 20.57 49.91
N SER A 165 -18.20 19.32 49.50
CA SER A 165 -17.29 18.39 50.18
C SER A 165 -15.88 18.37 49.57
N LYS A 166 -14.89 18.14 50.44
CA LYS A 166 -13.51 17.81 50.04
C LYS A 166 -13.34 16.34 49.61
N ALA A 167 -14.35 15.50 49.80
CA ALA A 167 -14.32 14.08 49.46
C ALA A 167 -14.61 13.90 47.96
N ARG A 168 -13.52 13.82 47.18
CA ARG A 168 -13.51 13.72 45.72
C ARG A 168 -12.70 12.51 45.25
N GLY A 169 -12.90 12.09 44.00
CA GLY A 169 -12.16 10.99 43.37
C GLY A 169 -12.25 9.68 44.14
N ASN A 170 -11.09 9.15 44.56
CA ASN A 170 -11.00 7.84 45.23
C ASN A 170 -11.92 7.70 46.46
N TYR A 171 -12.20 8.79 47.17
CA TYR A 171 -13.13 8.77 48.31
C TYR A 171 -14.55 8.35 47.91
N VAL A 172 -14.99 8.67 46.69
CA VAL A 172 -16.32 8.27 46.19
C VAL A 172 -16.40 6.76 46.06
N PHE A 173 -15.36 6.13 45.50
CA PHE A 173 -15.27 4.67 45.41
C PHE A 173 -15.22 4.02 46.80
N GLU A 174 -14.45 4.56 47.75
CA GLU A 174 -14.43 4.04 49.12
C GLU A 174 -15.81 4.08 49.79
N HIS A 175 -16.56 5.17 49.60
CA HIS A 175 -17.91 5.32 50.12
C HIS A 175 -18.88 4.34 49.48
N PHE A 176 -18.78 4.12 48.17
CA PHE A 176 -19.54 3.10 47.47
C PHE A 176 -19.26 1.71 48.07
N LEU A 177 -17.99 1.33 48.19
CA LEU A 177 -17.59 0.02 48.73
C LEU A 177 -18.03 -0.18 50.18
N LYS A 178 -17.89 0.85 51.03
CA LYS A 178 -18.41 0.80 52.41
C LYS A 178 -19.92 0.58 52.46
N GLY A 179 -20.66 1.16 51.51
CA GLY A 179 -22.09 0.93 51.35
C GLY A 179 -22.39 -0.51 50.95
N ALA A 180 -21.76 -0.96 49.86
CA ALA A 180 -21.91 -2.31 49.31
C ALA A 180 -21.56 -3.41 50.31
N LEU A 181 -20.61 -3.16 51.22
CA LEU A 181 -20.18 -4.14 52.22
C LEU A 181 -21.19 -4.34 53.37
N LYS A 182 -22.01 -3.33 53.68
CA LYS A 182 -22.98 -3.41 54.80
C LYS A 182 -23.96 -4.58 54.71
N PRO A 183 -24.71 -4.78 53.61
CA PRO A 183 -25.64 -5.91 53.51
C PRO A 183 -24.92 -7.26 53.55
N ILE A 184 -23.69 -7.34 53.01
CA ILE A 184 -22.86 -8.55 53.07
C ILE A 184 -22.52 -8.87 54.53
N GLN A 185 -22.03 -7.90 55.30
CA GLN A 185 -21.65 -8.10 56.70
C GLN A 185 -22.85 -8.29 57.63
N ALA A 186 -24.02 -7.76 57.26
CA ALA A 186 -25.25 -8.00 58.00
C ALA A 186 -25.75 -9.45 57.85
N ARG A 187 -25.50 -10.08 56.69
CA ARG A 187 -25.89 -11.47 56.42
C ARG A 187 -24.80 -12.47 56.81
N PHE A 188 -23.53 -12.14 56.57
CA PHE A 188 -22.38 -13.02 56.74
C PHE A 188 -21.38 -12.43 57.73
N LEU A 189 -21.37 -12.98 58.95
CA LEU A 189 -20.41 -12.59 59.98
C LEU A 189 -18.96 -12.91 59.57
N TYR A 190 -18.76 -14.05 58.90
CA TYR A 190 -17.48 -14.51 58.37
C TYR A 190 -17.58 -14.70 56.85
N ALA A 191 -16.51 -14.37 56.12
CA ALA A 191 -16.51 -14.38 54.66
C ALA A 191 -16.71 -15.79 54.08
N ASP A 192 -16.13 -16.81 54.70
CA ASP A 192 -16.20 -18.22 54.30
C ASP A 192 -17.64 -18.77 54.25
N HIS A 193 -18.57 -18.18 54.98
CA HIS A 193 -19.99 -18.54 54.90
C HIS A 193 -20.60 -18.25 53.52
N ILE A 194 -20.08 -17.25 52.77
CA ILE A 194 -20.55 -16.92 51.41
C ILE A 194 -20.32 -18.11 50.46
N ALA A 195 -19.22 -18.85 50.64
CA ALA A 195 -18.89 -20.02 49.83
C ALA A 195 -20.00 -21.09 49.90
N SER A 196 -20.58 -21.24 51.09
CA SER A 196 -21.54 -22.30 51.44
C SER A 196 -22.99 -22.01 51.03
N GLU A 197 -23.33 -20.77 50.67
CA GLU A 197 -24.67 -20.38 50.26
C GLU A 197 -25.01 -20.84 48.84
N THR A 198 -26.31 -20.93 48.53
CA THR A 198 -26.74 -21.23 47.16
C THR A 198 -26.52 -20.03 46.23
N ALA A 199 -26.39 -20.28 44.91
CA ALA A 199 -26.23 -19.19 43.95
C ALA A 199 -27.45 -18.25 43.94
N GLU A 200 -28.66 -18.81 44.01
CA GLU A 200 -29.92 -18.06 44.07
C GLU A 200 -29.97 -17.14 45.30
N GLU A 201 -29.55 -17.64 46.47
CA GLU A 201 -29.50 -16.86 47.71
C GLU A 201 -28.51 -15.70 47.66
N VAL A 202 -27.38 -15.90 46.97
CA VAL A 202 -26.36 -14.86 46.76
C VAL A 202 -26.84 -13.83 45.73
N GLU A 203 -27.52 -14.25 44.67
CA GLU A 203 -28.12 -13.34 43.68
C GLU A 203 -29.18 -12.42 44.29
N LEU A 204 -30.01 -12.92 45.22
CA LEU A 204 -30.97 -12.11 45.97
C LEU A 204 -30.31 -10.98 46.77
N LEU A 205 -29.01 -11.07 47.08
CA LEU A 205 -28.26 -10.03 47.80
C LEU A 205 -27.73 -8.91 46.87
N PHE A 206 -27.69 -9.13 45.56
CA PHE A 206 -27.04 -8.20 44.63
C PHE A 206 -27.72 -6.83 44.60
N GLU A 207 -29.05 -6.80 44.54
CA GLU A 207 -29.82 -5.55 44.54
C GLU A 207 -29.55 -4.72 45.81
N ASP A 208 -29.48 -5.38 46.97
CA ASP A 208 -29.15 -4.74 48.25
C ASP A 208 -27.72 -4.19 48.26
N ILE A 209 -26.74 -4.97 47.78
CA ILE A 209 -25.34 -4.55 47.69
C ILE A 209 -25.21 -3.29 46.83
N ILE A 210 -25.77 -3.34 45.62
CA ILE A 210 -25.65 -2.27 44.63
C ILE A 210 -26.37 -1.02 45.11
N SER A 211 -27.62 -1.14 45.58
CA SER A 211 -28.41 -0.01 46.08
C SER A 211 -27.78 0.66 47.30
N ASN A 212 -27.23 -0.11 48.25
CA ASN A 212 -26.51 0.43 49.40
C ASN A 212 -25.20 1.11 49.00
N GLY A 213 -24.50 0.55 48.00
CA GLY A 213 -23.30 1.16 47.41
C GLY A 213 -23.61 2.53 46.81
N HIS A 214 -24.58 2.59 45.91
CA HIS A 214 -25.01 3.83 45.26
C HIS A 214 -25.50 4.87 46.27
N SER A 215 -26.36 4.47 47.22
CA SER A 215 -26.85 5.36 48.28
C SER A 215 -25.70 5.93 49.12
N SER A 216 -24.73 5.10 49.50
CA SER A 216 -23.58 5.54 50.30
C SER A 216 -22.63 6.46 49.52
N SER A 217 -22.55 6.29 48.20
CA SER A 217 -21.81 7.18 47.30
C SER A 217 -22.65 8.32 46.73
N ARG A 218 -23.87 8.54 47.23
CA ARG A 218 -24.82 9.56 46.74
C ARG A 218 -25.02 9.51 45.22
N ASN A 219 -25.11 8.31 44.67
CA ASN A 219 -25.27 8.01 43.24
C ASN A 219 -24.18 8.58 42.32
N ALA A 220 -23.07 9.11 42.84
CA ALA A 220 -22.06 9.79 42.03
C ALA A 220 -21.49 8.90 40.89
N LEU A 221 -21.30 7.60 41.12
CA LEU A 221 -20.82 6.66 40.09
C LEU A 221 -21.87 6.37 39.01
N LEU A 222 -23.15 6.37 39.39
CA LEU A 222 -24.27 6.16 38.47
C LEU A 222 -24.51 7.42 37.62
N GLU A 223 -24.59 8.59 38.26
CA GLU A 223 -24.84 9.88 37.59
C GLU A 223 -23.70 10.32 36.66
N SER A 224 -22.47 9.90 36.94
CA SER A 224 -21.31 10.17 36.09
C SER A 224 -21.13 9.19 34.93
N GLU A 225 -21.95 8.13 34.91
CA GLU A 225 -21.87 7.01 33.95
C GLU A 225 -20.45 6.43 33.88
N TYR A 226 -19.78 6.34 35.04
CA TYR A 226 -18.36 6.01 35.09
C TYR A 226 -18.08 4.62 34.50
N PHE A 227 -18.86 3.61 34.88
CA PHE A 227 -18.65 2.25 34.42
C PHE A 227 -19.12 2.02 32.97
N GLU A 228 -20.10 2.79 32.48
CA GLU A 228 -20.39 2.82 31.04
C GLU A 228 -19.17 3.32 30.25
N TYR A 229 -18.47 4.34 30.77
CA TYR A 229 -17.23 4.80 30.16
C TYR A 229 -16.11 3.75 30.21
N ILE A 230 -16.07 2.92 31.27
CA ILE A 230 -15.17 1.76 31.33
C ILE A 230 -15.53 0.75 30.23
N CYS A 231 -16.81 0.40 30.08
CA CYS A 231 -17.29 -0.48 29.02
C CYS A 231 -16.95 0.07 27.63
N PHE A 232 -17.11 1.37 27.41
CA PHE A 232 -16.70 2.04 26.17
C PHE A 232 -15.20 1.82 25.85
N ILE A 233 -14.31 1.97 26.83
CA ILE A 233 -12.87 1.73 26.62
C ILE A 233 -12.60 0.25 26.30
N LEU A 234 -13.24 -0.67 27.01
CA LEU A 234 -13.07 -2.11 26.79
C LEU A 234 -13.61 -2.55 25.41
N ARG A 235 -14.75 -2.00 25.00
CA ARG A 235 -15.34 -2.19 23.68
C ARG A 235 -14.43 -1.66 22.58
N PHE A 236 -13.84 -0.48 22.76
CA PHE A 236 -12.85 0.08 21.84
C PHE A 236 -11.64 -0.85 21.65
N ILE A 237 -11.15 -1.48 22.71
CA ILE A 237 -10.08 -2.50 22.63
C ILE A 237 -10.56 -3.73 21.84
N GLU A 238 -11.76 -4.22 22.11
CA GLU A 238 -12.35 -5.39 21.42
C GLU A 238 -12.51 -5.16 19.91
N GLU A 239 -13.02 -3.99 19.52
CA GLU A 239 -13.25 -3.61 18.12
C GLU A 239 -11.94 -3.58 17.31
N HIS A 240 -10.80 -3.34 17.99
CA HIS A 240 -9.48 -3.27 17.37
C HIS A 240 -8.61 -4.51 17.61
N LYS A 241 -9.20 -5.64 18.02
CA LYS A 241 -8.45 -6.89 18.29
C LYS A 241 -7.64 -7.43 17.10
N ASN A 242 -8.04 -7.11 15.88
CA ASN A 242 -7.33 -7.52 14.65
C ASN A 242 -5.94 -6.88 14.52
N LEU A 243 -5.62 -5.87 15.35
CA LEU A 243 -4.30 -5.26 15.42
C LEU A 243 -3.31 -6.04 16.31
N GLU A 244 -3.73 -7.15 16.92
CA GLU A 244 -2.89 -7.99 17.80
C GLU A 244 -2.35 -7.26 19.06
N ILE A 245 -3.00 -6.17 19.46
CA ILE A 245 -2.60 -5.31 20.59
C ILE A 245 -3.38 -5.58 21.89
N THR A 246 -4.41 -6.41 21.85
CA THR A 246 -5.38 -6.60 22.93
C THR A 246 -4.72 -6.91 24.26
N GLU A 247 -3.77 -7.85 24.31
CA GLU A 247 -3.11 -8.22 25.57
C GLU A 247 -2.35 -7.04 26.20
N THR A 248 -1.61 -6.28 25.38
CA THR A 248 -0.85 -5.11 25.82
C THR A 248 -1.78 -4.00 26.27
N ALA A 249 -2.83 -3.70 25.51
CA ALA A 249 -3.82 -2.68 25.84
C ALA A 249 -4.55 -2.99 27.15
N ILE A 250 -4.95 -4.26 27.37
CA ILE A 250 -5.58 -4.70 28.62
C ILE A 250 -4.63 -4.58 29.81
N LYS A 251 -3.35 -4.96 29.66
CA LYS A 251 -2.35 -4.78 30.75
C LYS A 251 -2.19 -3.30 31.13
N ILE A 252 -2.14 -2.41 30.14
CA ILE A 252 -2.10 -0.97 30.37
C ILE A 252 -3.39 -0.50 31.04
N PHE A 253 -4.56 -0.88 30.53
CA PHE A 253 -5.84 -0.53 31.14
C PHE A 253 -5.88 -0.93 32.62
N VAL A 254 -5.56 -2.19 32.92
CA VAL A 254 -5.49 -2.73 34.28
C VAL A 254 -4.48 -1.96 35.13
N SER A 255 -3.32 -1.55 34.58
CA SER A 255 -2.33 -0.78 35.34
C SER A 255 -2.86 0.58 35.80
N TYR A 256 -3.76 1.21 35.02
CA TYR A 256 -4.41 2.49 35.32
C TYR A 256 -5.64 2.38 36.27
N GLN A 257 -6.06 1.17 36.63
CA GLN A 257 -7.13 0.95 37.60
C GLN A 257 -6.58 0.87 39.03
N SER A 258 -7.21 1.57 39.97
CA SER A 258 -6.98 1.36 41.40
C SER A 258 -7.72 0.13 41.93
N ILE A 259 -7.33 -0.33 43.13
CA ILE A 259 -7.96 -1.46 43.81
C ILE A 259 -9.45 -1.18 44.09
N ASN A 260 -9.77 0.03 44.57
CA ASN A 260 -11.14 0.42 44.86
C ASN A 260 -12.00 0.45 43.59
N GLU A 261 -11.45 0.96 42.48
CA GLU A 261 -12.14 0.93 41.19
C GLU A 261 -12.42 -0.50 40.73
N MET A 262 -11.48 -1.43 40.91
CA MET A 262 -11.69 -2.84 40.55
C MET A 262 -12.78 -3.50 41.38
N PHE A 263 -12.83 -3.25 42.70
CA PHE A 263 -13.92 -3.75 43.52
C PHE A 263 -15.27 -3.13 43.10
N CYS A 264 -15.33 -1.82 42.85
CA CYS A 264 -16.56 -1.20 42.37
C CYS A 264 -16.98 -1.76 41.00
N MET A 265 -16.02 -1.96 40.09
CA MET A 265 -16.25 -2.57 38.78
C MET A 265 -16.85 -3.98 38.91
N PHE A 266 -16.35 -4.77 39.86
CA PHE A 266 -16.92 -6.06 40.19
C PHE A 266 -18.38 -5.94 40.69
N ILE A 267 -18.63 -5.08 41.67
CA ILE A 267 -19.98 -4.92 42.24
C ILE A 267 -20.99 -4.47 41.17
N ILE A 268 -20.62 -3.52 40.31
CA ILE A 268 -21.49 -3.07 39.22
C ILE A 268 -21.70 -4.17 38.17
N SER A 269 -20.71 -5.03 37.94
CA SER A 269 -20.85 -6.18 37.03
C SER A 269 -21.83 -7.25 37.52
N LEU A 270 -22.35 -7.16 38.74
CA LEU A 270 -23.39 -8.06 39.23
C LEU A 270 -24.75 -7.78 38.55
N GLU A 271 -24.97 -6.56 38.05
CA GLU A 271 -26.15 -6.19 37.24
C GLU A 271 -25.84 -5.87 35.77
N ASP A 272 -24.57 -5.61 35.42
CA ASP A 272 -24.12 -5.34 34.06
C ASP A 272 -23.44 -6.57 33.42
N GLU A 273 -24.18 -7.26 32.54
CA GLU A 273 -23.71 -8.44 31.81
C GLU A 273 -22.53 -8.14 30.87
N GLU A 274 -22.48 -6.96 30.25
CA GLU A 274 -21.38 -6.59 29.34
C GLU A 274 -20.08 -6.44 30.13
N LEU A 275 -20.13 -5.68 31.23
CA LEU A 275 -18.97 -5.49 32.10
C LEU A 275 -18.50 -6.83 32.69
N GLN A 276 -19.44 -7.68 33.13
CA GLN A 276 -19.11 -8.99 33.68
C GLN A 276 -18.42 -9.89 32.66
N SER A 277 -18.88 -9.85 31.40
CA SER A 277 -18.26 -10.57 30.29
C SER A 277 -16.81 -10.12 30.07
N TYR A 278 -16.55 -8.81 30.06
CA TYR A 278 -15.18 -8.30 29.94
C TYR A 278 -14.30 -8.66 31.13
N ILE A 279 -14.81 -8.61 32.36
CA ILE A 279 -14.07 -9.02 33.56
C ILE A 279 -13.57 -10.47 33.43
N LYS A 280 -14.46 -11.39 33.03
CA LYS A 280 -14.15 -12.81 32.85
C LYS A 280 -13.19 -13.04 31.68
N LYS A 281 -13.43 -12.38 30.54
CA LYS A 281 -12.64 -12.55 29.31
C LYS A 281 -11.21 -12.04 29.48
N TYR A 282 -11.05 -10.88 30.12
CA TYR A 282 -9.79 -10.16 30.20
C TYR A 282 -9.10 -10.26 31.56
N ALA A 283 -9.65 -11.00 32.50
CA ALA A 283 -9.13 -11.12 33.86
C ALA A 283 -8.80 -9.73 34.46
N LEU A 284 -9.79 -8.84 34.44
CA LEU A 284 -9.61 -7.43 34.79
C LEU A 284 -9.34 -7.23 36.30
N LEU A 285 -9.68 -8.21 37.13
CA LEU A 285 -9.51 -8.14 38.59
C LEU A 285 -8.17 -8.73 39.07
N ARG A 286 -7.25 -9.07 38.15
CA ARG A 286 -5.97 -9.74 38.46
C ARG A 286 -5.11 -9.08 39.54
N LYS A 287 -5.19 -7.75 39.74
CA LYS A 287 -4.44 -7.07 40.80
C LYS A 287 -4.95 -7.41 42.20
N LEU A 288 -6.24 -7.74 42.33
CA LEU A 288 -6.86 -8.07 43.62
C LEU A 288 -6.31 -9.36 44.21
N ASN A 289 -5.97 -10.35 43.36
CA ASN A 289 -5.43 -11.64 43.79
C ASN A 289 -4.06 -11.53 44.50
N THR A 290 -3.31 -10.47 44.22
CA THR A 290 -1.99 -10.21 44.83
C THR A 290 -2.02 -9.10 45.87
N TYR A 291 -3.20 -8.52 46.16
CA TYR A 291 -3.33 -7.40 47.08
C TYR A 291 -3.59 -7.91 48.50
N GLU A 292 -2.60 -7.72 49.39
CA GLU A 292 -2.67 -8.20 50.79
C GLU A 292 -3.78 -7.51 51.62
N GLY A 293 -4.23 -6.33 51.21
CA GLY A 293 -5.32 -5.59 51.89
C GLY A 293 -6.72 -5.88 51.35
N SER A 294 -6.89 -6.95 50.56
CA SER A 294 -8.18 -7.32 49.99
C SER A 294 -9.19 -7.66 51.08
N ASN A 295 -10.45 -7.25 50.88
CA ASN A 295 -11.51 -7.57 51.82
C ASN A 295 -12.00 -9.01 51.56
N ASP A 296 -11.86 -9.88 52.56
CA ASP A 296 -12.21 -11.31 52.45
C ASP A 296 -13.64 -11.55 51.96
N HIS A 297 -14.61 -10.75 52.42
CA HIS A 297 -16.00 -10.86 51.96
C HIS A 297 -16.14 -10.56 50.46
N PHE A 298 -15.44 -9.55 49.95
CA PHE A 298 -15.46 -9.27 48.52
C PHE A 298 -14.73 -10.34 47.72
N MET A 299 -13.63 -10.87 48.22
CA MET A 299 -12.89 -11.94 47.53
C MET A 299 -13.74 -13.21 47.40
N GLU A 300 -14.37 -13.65 48.49
CA GLU A 300 -15.24 -14.83 48.46
C GLU A 300 -16.46 -14.61 47.54
N LEU A 301 -17.01 -13.38 47.53
CA LEU A 301 -18.10 -13.04 46.62
C LEU A 301 -17.66 -13.05 45.14
N ILE A 302 -16.46 -12.55 44.82
CA ILE A 302 -15.90 -12.62 43.46
C ILE A 302 -15.73 -14.08 43.04
N ASP A 303 -15.15 -14.92 43.90
CA ASP A 303 -14.93 -16.34 43.62
C ASP A 303 -16.24 -17.10 43.41
N LYS A 304 -17.29 -16.77 44.17
CA LYS A 304 -18.62 -17.37 44.03
C LYS A 304 -19.32 -17.00 42.72
N THR A 305 -19.09 -15.80 42.20
CA THR A 305 -19.90 -15.20 41.12
C THR A 305 -19.21 -15.23 39.76
N VAL A 306 -18.04 -14.59 39.66
CA VAL A 306 -17.27 -14.50 38.41
C VAL A 306 -16.12 -15.52 38.36
N GLY A 307 -15.68 -15.98 39.53
CA GLY A 307 -14.72 -17.06 39.71
C GLY A 307 -13.29 -16.72 39.26
N ALA A 308 -12.45 -17.75 39.24
CA ALA A 308 -11.01 -17.64 38.94
C ALA A 308 -10.67 -16.96 37.60
N LYS A 309 -11.60 -16.95 36.64
CA LYS A 309 -11.46 -16.27 35.34
C LYS A 309 -11.29 -14.76 35.49
N ALA A 310 -11.82 -14.16 36.56
CA ALA A 310 -11.67 -12.74 36.82
C ALA A 310 -10.22 -12.33 37.15
N TYR A 311 -9.39 -13.28 37.60
CA TYR A 311 -8.01 -13.04 38.02
C TYR A 311 -6.97 -13.53 37.02
N THR A 312 -7.27 -14.61 36.27
CA THR A 312 -6.27 -15.28 35.44
C THR A 312 -6.71 -15.30 33.97
N PRO A 313 -5.97 -14.67 33.04
CA PRO A 313 -6.36 -14.65 31.63
C PRO A 313 -6.28 -16.06 31.01
N GLU A 314 -7.19 -16.37 30.08
CA GLU A 314 -7.29 -17.71 29.46
C GLU A 314 -6.00 -18.15 28.75
N SER A 315 -5.17 -17.21 28.27
CA SER A 315 -3.87 -17.49 27.63
C SER A 315 -2.84 -18.13 28.56
N THR A 316 -3.00 -17.99 29.88
CA THR A 316 -2.13 -18.62 30.89
C THR A 316 -2.59 -20.01 31.33
N LEU A 317 -3.86 -20.36 31.15
CA LEU A 317 -4.40 -21.68 31.53
C LEU A 317 -3.99 -22.79 30.54
N ASN A 318 -3.76 -22.45 29.26
CA ASN A 318 -3.36 -23.40 28.22
C ASN A 318 -1.85 -23.64 28.10
N LYS A 319 -1.01 -22.95 28.88
CA LYS A 319 0.45 -23.21 28.92
C LYS A 319 0.87 -24.27 29.95
N GLY A 320 -0.10 -24.83 30.68
CA GLY A 320 0.12 -25.84 31.73
C GLY A 320 -0.45 -27.23 31.42
N ARG A 321 -0.75 -27.54 30.16
CA ARG A 321 -1.16 -28.89 29.72
C ARG A 321 -0.19 -29.46 28.71
#